data_AF-W1PIN0-F1
#
_entry.id   AF-W1PIN0-F1
#
_cell.length_a   1.000
_cell.length_b   1.000
_cell.length_c   1.000
_cell.angle_alpha   90.00
_cell.angle_beta   90.00
_cell.angle_gamma   90.00
#
_symmetry.space_group_name_H-M   'P 1'
#
loop_
_entity.id
_entity.type
_entity.pdbx_description
1 polymer ?
#
loop_
_entity_poly.entity_id
_entity_poly.type
_entity_poly.pdbx_seq_one_letter_code
_entity_poly.pdbx_strand_id
1 'polypeptide(L)'
;MAEQSLNGKMVEEELGVGSRVVWGAGENGEVVEREVVEREVVELMREEKGGKARERGREIKEKARRAVGDSGSSYNNLSELIDELCKRKK
;
A
#
# COMPACT_ATOMS: atom_id res chain seq x y z
N MET A 1 -7.76 17.09 7.21
CA MET A 1 -6.65 16.45 6.50
C MET A 1 -6.93 14.95 6.48
N ALA A 2 -6.83 14.31 5.32
CA ALA A 2 -6.92 12.85 5.24
C ALA A 2 -5.57 12.21 5.61
N GLU A 3 -5.55 10.89 5.75
CA GLU A 3 -4.41 10.08 6.20
C GLU A 3 -3.43 9.72 5.08
N GLN A 4 -3.53 10.36 3.91
CA GLN A 4 -2.70 10.05 2.72
C GLN A 4 -1.19 10.18 2.96
N SER A 5 -0.75 11.12 3.80
CA SER A 5 0.67 11.27 4.16
C SER A 5 1.18 10.03 4.90
N LEU A 6 0.37 9.48 5.80
CA LEU A 6 0.69 8.26 6.54
C LEU A 6 0.60 7.03 5.62
N ASN A 7 -0.45 6.92 4.80
CA ASN A 7 -0.60 5.82 3.85
C ASN A 7 0.55 5.78 2.84
N GLY A 8 1.01 6.93 2.36
CA GLY A 8 2.16 7.02 1.46
C GLY A 8 3.43 6.46 2.11
N LYS A 9 3.68 6.80 3.38
CA LYS A 9 4.79 6.24 4.15
C LYS A 9 4.67 4.73 4.32
N MET A 10 3.46 4.24 4.63
CA MET A 10 3.20 2.80 4.75
C MET A 10 3.44 2.05 3.44
N VAL A 11 2.99 2.58 2.29
CA VAL A 11 3.15 1.94 0.97
C VAL A 11 4.62 1.80 0.59
N GLU A 12 5.43 2.83 0.86
CA GLU A 12 6.86 2.87 0.54
C GLU A 12 7.70 2.10 1.55
N GLU A 13 7.60 2.41 2.84
CA GLU A 13 8.53 1.92 3.86
C GLU A 13 8.12 0.57 4.43
N GLU A 14 6.83 0.37 4.72
CA GLU A 14 6.35 -0.85 5.39
C GLU A 14 6.01 -1.96 4.39
N LEU A 15 5.25 -1.62 3.35
CA LEU A 15 4.83 -2.59 2.35
C LEU A 15 5.90 -2.80 1.27
N GLY A 16 6.69 -1.78 0.95
CA GLY A 16 7.72 -1.83 -0.09
C GLY A 16 7.15 -2.01 -1.50
N VAL A 17 5.94 -1.52 -1.77
CA VAL A 17 5.23 -1.74 -3.05
C VAL A 17 5.10 -0.50 -3.92
N GLY A 18 5.64 0.63 -3.47
CA GLY A 18 5.62 1.87 -4.22
C GLY A 18 6.84 2.74 -3.91
N SER A 19 6.98 3.81 -4.68
CA SER A 19 7.92 4.90 -4.40
C SER A 19 7.12 6.13 -4.05
N ARG A 20 7.57 6.91 -3.06
CA ARG A 20 6.91 8.15 -2.68
C ARG A 20 7.78 9.33 -3.10
N VAL A 21 7.14 10.30 -3.76
CA VAL A 21 7.78 11.58 -4.04
C VAL A 21 7.22 12.60 -3.08
N VAL A 22 8.09 13.17 -2.25
CA VAL A 22 7.69 14.15 -1.22
C VAL A 22 7.73 15.55 -1.81
N TRP A 23 6.74 16.36 -1.45
CA TRP A 23 6.73 17.79 -1.80
C TRP A 23 8.00 18.47 -1.27
N GLY A 24 8.66 19.25 -2.11
CA GLY A 24 9.96 19.86 -1.81
C GLY A 24 11.18 18.96 -2.02
N ALA A 25 11.04 17.83 -2.71
CA ALA A 25 12.17 16.98 -3.11
C ALA A 25 13.00 17.52 -4.29
N GLY A 26 12.64 18.68 -4.86
CA GLY A 26 13.43 19.41 -5.87
C GLY A 26 14.42 20.40 -5.24
N GLU A 27 15.37 20.91 -6.04
CA GLU A 27 16.41 21.84 -5.57
C GLU A 27 15.83 23.10 -4.91
N ASN A 28 14.66 23.55 -5.39
CA ASN A 28 13.99 24.76 -4.89
C ASN A 28 13.01 24.51 -3.73
N GLY A 29 12.77 23.27 -3.32
CA GLY A 29 11.97 22.94 -2.11
C GLY A 29 10.48 23.30 -2.13
N GLU A 30 9.97 23.96 -3.18
CA GLU A 30 8.57 24.41 -3.29
C GLU A 30 7.70 23.50 -4.17
N VAL A 31 8.30 22.71 -5.04
CA VAL A 31 7.60 21.80 -5.95
C VAL A 31 8.43 20.53 -6.16
N VAL A 32 7.77 19.50 -6.67
CA VAL A 32 8.49 18.33 -7.19
C VAL A 32 8.93 18.65 -8.61
N GLU A 33 10.24 18.76 -8.81
CA GLU A 33 10.82 19.03 -10.13
C GLU A 33 10.66 17.84 -11.07
N ARG A 34 10.58 18.12 -12.38
CA ARG A 34 10.30 17.09 -13.38
C ARG A 34 11.38 16.01 -13.43
N GLU A 35 12.62 16.35 -13.14
CA GLU A 35 13.77 15.46 -13.10
C GLU A 35 13.63 14.44 -11.95
N VAL A 36 13.08 14.87 -10.82
CA VAL A 36 12.75 13.98 -9.69
C VAL A 36 11.64 13.01 -10.10
N VAL A 37 10.59 13.52 -10.75
CA VAL A 37 9.49 12.67 -11.26
C VAL A 37 10.00 11.66 -12.27
N GLU A 38 10.79 12.08 -13.26
CA GLU A 38 11.36 11.22 -14.29
C GLU A 38 12.19 10.09 -13.69
N ARG A 39 13.11 10.42 -12.77
CA ARG A 39 13.95 9.43 -12.10
C ARG A 39 13.11 8.40 -11.34
N GLU A 40 12.15 8.83 -10.54
CA GLU A 40 11.31 7.94 -9.74
C GLU A 40 10.43 7.04 -10.62
N VAL A 41 9.93 7.56 -11.75
CA VAL A 41 9.18 6.77 -12.73
C VAL A 41 10.08 5.74 -13.40
N VAL A 42 11.28 6.11 -13.84
CA VAL A 42 12.23 5.18 -14.47
C VAL A 42 12.63 4.07 -13.49
N GLU A 43 12.98 4.44 -12.25
CA GLU A 43 13.35 3.50 -11.19
C GLU A 43 12.23 2.49 -10.91
N LEU A 44 10.99 2.97 -10.78
CA LEU A 44 9.83 2.11 -10.52
C LEU A 44 9.49 1.20 -11.71
N MET A 45 9.69 1.66 -12.94
CA MET A 45 9.27 0.92 -14.14
C MET A 45 10.34 -0.04 -14.67
N ARG A 46 11.62 0.36 -14.65
CA ARG A 46 12.68 -0.32 -15.39
C ARG A 46 13.79 -0.89 -14.52
N GLU A 47 14.02 -0.34 -13.34
CA GLU A 47 15.17 -0.68 -12.50
C GLU A 47 14.85 -1.69 -11.39
N GLU A 48 15.88 -2.05 -10.62
CA GLU A 48 15.84 -3.10 -9.61
C GLU A 48 14.82 -2.82 -8.49
N LYS A 49 14.76 -1.59 -7.97
CA LYS A 49 13.78 -1.22 -6.92
C LYS A 49 12.35 -1.43 -7.41
N GLY A 50 12.06 -1.04 -8.65
CA GLY A 50 10.79 -1.28 -9.31
C GLY A 50 10.45 -2.77 -9.47
N GLY A 51 11.45 -3.58 -9.82
CA GLY A 51 11.33 -5.04 -9.87
C GLY A 51 10.90 -5.64 -8.54
N LYS A 52 11.61 -5.30 -7.46
CA LYS A 52 11.32 -5.73 -6.08
C LYS A 52 9.94 -5.28 -5.62
N ALA A 53 9.55 -4.04 -5.91
CA ALA A 53 8.22 -3.52 -5.57
C ALA A 53 7.09 -4.29 -6.26
N ARG A 54 7.27 -4.68 -7.54
CA ARG A 54 6.30 -5.51 -8.27
C ARG A 54 6.20 -6.92 -7.70
N GLU A 55 7.32 -7.55 -7.38
CA GLU A 55 7.33 -8.87 -6.73
C GLU A 55 6.56 -8.81 -5.40
N ARG A 56 6.92 -7.84 -4.55
CA ARG A 56 6.25 -7.62 -3.28
C ARG A 56 4.76 -7.32 -3.43
N GLY A 57 4.39 -6.54 -4.44
CA GLY A 57 3.00 -6.25 -4.78
C GLY A 57 2.20 -7.50 -5.14
N ARG A 58 2.81 -8.48 -5.85
CA ARG A 58 2.16 -9.78 -6.14
C ARG A 58 1.95 -10.59 -4.87
N GLU A 59 2.96 -10.69 -4.00
CA GLU A 59 2.83 -11.41 -2.73
C GLU A 59 1.72 -10.85 -1.85
N ILE A 60 1.66 -9.52 -1.72
CA ILE A 60 0.63 -8.85 -0.90
C ILE A 60 -0.75 -9.07 -1.53
N LYS A 61 -0.87 -8.99 -2.85
CA LYS A 61 -2.13 -9.29 -3.56
C LYS A 61 -2.62 -10.71 -3.26
N GLU A 62 -1.74 -11.70 -3.28
CA GLU A 62 -2.10 -13.08 -2.94
C GLU A 62 -2.51 -13.24 -1.48
N LYS A 63 -1.75 -12.65 -0.55
CA LYS A 63 -2.09 -12.65 0.89
C LYS A 63 -3.44 -11.99 1.15
N ALA A 64 -3.70 -10.84 0.56
CA ALA A 64 -4.96 -10.13 0.69
C ALA A 64 -6.13 -10.97 0.16
N ARG A 65 -5.99 -11.59 -1.02
CA ARG A 65 -7.01 -12.50 -1.58
C ARG A 65 -7.28 -13.70 -0.67
N ARG A 66 -6.25 -14.32 -0.10
CA ARG A 66 -6.41 -15.42 0.85
C ARG A 66 -7.09 -14.98 2.15
N ALA A 67 -6.79 -13.79 2.65
CA ALA A 67 -7.38 -13.29 3.89
C ALA A 67 -8.91 -13.07 3.77
N VAL A 68 -9.39 -12.66 2.59
CA VAL A 68 -10.81 -12.38 2.34
C VAL A 68 -11.57 -13.54 1.70
N GLY A 69 -10.88 -14.57 1.21
CA GLY A 69 -11.50 -15.76 0.61
C GLY A 69 -12.13 -16.68 1.65
N ASP A 70 -12.77 -17.75 1.18
CA ASP A 70 -13.41 -18.76 2.04
C ASP A 70 -12.42 -19.31 3.08
N SER A 71 -12.86 -19.34 4.34
CA SER A 71 -12.03 -19.71 5.50
C SER A 71 -10.81 -18.80 5.75
N GLY A 72 -10.71 -17.65 5.07
CA GLY A 72 -9.68 -16.64 5.27
C GLY A 72 -9.83 -15.88 6.59
N SER A 73 -8.73 -15.32 7.10
CA SER A 73 -8.73 -14.66 8.40
C SER A 73 -9.69 -13.47 8.49
N SER A 74 -9.69 -12.57 7.51
CA SER A 74 -10.62 -11.43 7.49
C SER A 74 -12.07 -11.87 7.29
N TYR A 75 -12.30 -12.92 6.50
CA TYR A 75 -13.63 -13.53 6.34
C TYR A 75 -14.17 -14.08 7.67
N ASN A 76 -13.34 -14.86 8.38
CA ASN A 76 -13.71 -15.47 9.66
C ASN A 76 -13.97 -14.40 10.72
N ASN A 77 -13.08 -13.41 10.85
CA ASN A 77 -13.26 -12.29 11.80
C ASN A 77 -14.57 -11.53 11.55
N LEU A 78 -14.92 -11.27 10.29
CA LEU A 78 -16.18 -10.61 9.97
C LEU A 78 -17.39 -11.49 10.30
N SER A 79 -17.30 -12.79 10.02
CA SER A 79 -18.36 -13.76 10.34
C SER A 79 -18.59 -13.85 11.85
N GLU A 80 -17.52 -13.91 12.65
CA GLU A 80 -17.58 -13.90 14.12
C GLU A 80 -18.24 -12.61 14.65
N LEU A 81 -17.87 -11.46 14.09
CA LEU A 81 -18.50 -10.19 14.45
C LEU A 81 -20.02 -10.20 14.18
N ILE A 82 -20.44 -10.71 13.03
CA ILE A 82 -21.86 -10.83 12.68
C ILE A 82 -22.58 -11.75 13.66
N ASP A 83 -22.00 -12.92 13.98
CA ASP A 83 -22.55 -13.87 14.93
C ASP A 83 -22.74 -13.25 16.32
N GLU A 84 -21.76 -12.48 16.80
CA GLU A 84 -21.88 -11.75 18.06
C GLU A 84 -23.03 -10.74 18.04
N LEU A 85 -23.14 -9.95 16.98
CA LEU A 85 -24.19 -8.94 16.86
C LEU A 85 -25.58 -9.57 16.77
N CYS A 86 -25.70 -10.72 16.10
CA CYS A 86 -26.94 -11.49 16.04
C CYS A 86 -27.32 -12.08 17.41
N LYS A 87 -26.36 -12.58 18.19
CA LYS A 87 -26.60 -13.10 19.54
C LYS A 87 -27.06 -12.01 20.51
N ARG A 88 -26.57 -10.77 20.36
CA ARG A 88 -26.93 -9.61 21.20
C ARG A 88 -28.33 -9.05 20.95
N LYS A 89 -28.99 -9.41 19.83
CA LYS A 89 -30.37 -8.99 19.51
C LYS A 89 -31.46 -9.85 20.17
N LYS A 90 -31.09 -10.74 21.09
CA LYS A 90 -32.00 -11.44 22.01
C LYS A 90 -31.96 -10.78 23.37
#